data_AF-A0A2E1JHF2-F1
#
_entry.id   AF-A0A2E1JHF2-F1
#
_cell.length_a   1.000
_cell.length_b   1.000
_cell.length_c   1.000
_cell.angle_alpha   90.00
_cell.angle_beta   90.00
_cell.angle_gamma   90.00
#
_symmetry.space_group_name_H-M   'P 1'
#
loop_
_entity.id
_entity.type
_entity.pdbx_description
1 polymer ?
#
loop_
_entity_poly.entity_id
_entity_poly.type
_entity_poly.pdbx_seq_one_letter_code
_entity_poly.pdbx_strand_id
1 'polypeptide(L)'
;SPIADCNKTEVWEMGRELNILKEIINAAPTDGLWDDGRTDEGQLGLKYGELEEAMNNPNSPNREKYEEIRKLNLHKMEPIPVCKIPK
;
A
#
# COMPACT_ATOMS: atom_id res chain seq x y z
N SER A 1 -13.57 -0.39 6.15
CA SER A 1 -12.94 -1.54 5.46
C SER A 1 -12.26 -2.38 6.53
N PRO A 2 -12.44 -3.72 6.57
CA PRO A 2 -12.02 -4.57 7.70
C PRO A 2 -10.50 -4.65 7.96
N ILE A 3 -9.67 -4.32 6.97
CA ILE A 3 -8.20 -4.42 7.03
C ILE A 3 -7.52 -3.06 6.74
N ALA A 4 -8.26 -1.96 6.79
CA ALA A 4 -7.73 -0.64 6.38
C ALA A 4 -6.61 -0.11 7.28
N ASP A 5 -6.58 -0.55 8.55
CA ASP A 5 -5.57 -0.12 9.53
C ASP A 5 -4.37 -1.08 9.58
N CYS A 6 -4.35 -2.13 8.74
CA CYS A 6 -3.32 -3.15 8.76
C CYS A 6 -2.22 -2.88 7.72
N ASN A 7 -0.98 -3.09 8.13
CA ASN A 7 0.18 -3.19 7.25
C ASN A 7 0.17 -4.52 6.47
N LYS A 8 0.93 -4.58 5.37
CA LYS A 8 0.99 -5.79 4.54
C LYS A 8 1.62 -6.96 5.29
N THR A 9 2.63 -6.68 6.12
CA THR A 9 3.27 -7.67 7.01
C THR A 9 2.27 -8.31 7.98
N GLU A 10 1.41 -7.49 8.61
CA GLU A 10 0.35 -7.95 9.51
C GLU A 10 -0.69 -8.79 8.77
N VAL A 11 -1.06 -8.41 7.54
CA VAL A 11 -1.99 -9.22 6.71
C VAL A 11 -1.41 -10.60 6.40
N TRP A 12 -0.11 -10.69 6.09
CA TRP A 12 0.54 -11.98 5.91
C TRP A 12 0.61 -12.81 7.20
N GLU A 13 0.82 -12.17 8.36
CA GLU A 13 0.78 -12.84 9.66
C GLU A 13 -0.60 -13.40 9.98
N MET A 14 -1.65 -12.59 9.78
CA MET A 14 -3.03 -13.04 9.93
C MET A 14 -3.34 -14.23 9.00
N GLY A 15 -2.87 -14.20 7.74
CA GLY A 15 -3.04 -15.31 6.82
C GLY A 15 -2.40 -16.61 7.32
N ARG A 16 -1.21 -16.53 7.95
CA ARG A 16 -0.54 -17.68 8.56
C ARG A 16 -1.33 -18.23 9.75
N GLU A 17 -1.79 -17.35 10.64
CA GLU A 17 -2.55 -17.74 11.83
C GLU A 17 -3.90 -18.39 11.46
N LEU A 18 -4.56 -17.87 10.43
CA LEU A 18 -5.82 -18.40 9.91
C LEU A 18 -5.65 -19.66 9.05
N ASN A 19 -4.43 -20.19 8.93
CA ASN A 19 -4.10 -21.37 8.13
C ASN A 19 -4.53 -21.25 6.65
N ILE A 20 -4.36 -20.06 6.06
CA ILE A 20 -4.55 -19.88 4.61
C ILE A 20 -3.46 -20.65 3.86
N LEU A 21 -3.80 -21.13 2.66
CA LEU A 21 -2.89 -21.88 1.81
C LEU A 21 -1.58 -21.12 1.59
N LYS A 22 -0.45 -21.81 1.76
CA LYS A 22 0.89 -21.22 1.61
C LYS A 22 1.11 -20.62 0.22
N GLU A 23 0.52 -21.20 -0.81
CA GLU A 23 0.60 -20.67 -2.17
C GLU A 23 -0.03 -19.27 -2.30
N ILE A 24 -1.10 -18.98 -1.56
CA ILE A 24 -1.75 -17.67 -1.53
C ILE A 24 -0.89 -16.67 -0.76
N ILE A 25 -0.34 -17.07 0.38
CA ILE A 25 0.49 -16.19 1.23
C ILE A 25 1.81 -15.83 0.51
N ASN A 26 2.42 -16.80 -0.18
CA ASN A 26 3.71 -16.66 -0.84
C ASN A 26 3.62 -16.08 -2.26
N ALA A 27 2.42 -16.03 -2.85
CA ALA A 27 2.24 -15.40 -4.14
C ALA A 27 2.66 -13.92 -4.07
N ALA A 28 3.39 -13.46 -5.07
CA ALA A 28 3.75 -12.05 -5.17
C ALA A 28 2.46 -11.22 -5.31
N PRO A 29 2.26 -10.16 -4.50
CA PRO A 29 1.10 -9.29 -4.64
C PRO A 29 1.07 -8.62 -6.02
N THR A 30 -0.10 -8.69 -6.68
CA THR A 30 -0.36 -8.07 -7.99
C THR A 30 -1.75 -7.43 -7.99
N ASP A 31 -1.93 -6.40 -8.82
CA ASP A 31 -3.22 -5.74 -9.06
C ASP A 31 -4.18 -6.57 -9.95
N GLY A 32 -3.66 -7.62 -10.60
CA GLY A 32 -4.40 -8.49 -11.51
C GLY A 32 -4.88 -7.80 -12.79
N LEU A 33 -4.35 -6.62 -13.13
CA LEU A 33 -4.78 -5.83 -14.29
C LEU A 33 -4.06 -6.23 -15.60
N TRP A 34 -2.94 -6.95 -15.50
CA TRP A 34 -2.09 -7.28 -16.64
C TRP A 34 -1.72 -8.77 -16.66
N ASP A 35 -1.70 -9.35 -17.86
CA ASP A 35 -1.31 -10.74 -18.09
C ASP A 35 0.21 -10.98 -17.94
N ASP A 36 1.00 -9.90 -17.85
CA ASP A 36 2.46 -9.98 -17.75
C ASP A 36 2.99 -10.14 -16.32
N GLY A 37 2.09 -10.24 -15.33
CA GLY A 37 2.45 -10.60 -13.96
C GLY A 37 3.25 -9.54 -13.21
N ARG A 38 3.11 -8.26 -13.59
CA ARG A 38 3.71 -7.15 -12.83
C ARG A 38 3.26 -7.19 -11.38
N THR A 39 4.22 -7.05 -10.48
CA THR A 39 3.97 -7.03 -9.04
C THR A 39 3.76 -5.60 -8.55
N ASP A 40 3.02 -5.48 -7.46
CA ASP A 40 2.77 -4.20 -6.81
C ASP A 40 4.09 -3.52 -6.41
N GLU A 41 5.06 -4.29 -5.90
CA GLU A 41 6.40 -3.80 -5.54
C GLU A 41 7.17 -3.27 -6.76
N GLY A 42 7.00 -3.91 -7.93
CA GLY A 42 7.60 -3.45 -9.19
C GLY A 42 6.98 -2.15 -9.69
N GLN A 43 5.65 -2.00 -9.56
CA GLN A 43 4.94 -0.78 -9.96
C GLN A 43 5.21 0.40 -9.01
N LEU A 44 5.24 0.15 -7.69
CA LEU A 44 5.57 1.16 -6.68
C LEU A 44 7.08 1.47 -6.65
N GLY A 45 7.90 0.51 -7.08
CA GLY A 45 9.36 0.55 -6.97
C GLY A 45 9.86 0.58 -5.52
N LEU A 46 9.06 0.07 -4.58
CA LEU A 46 9.37 -0.08 -3.16
C LEU A 46 8.85 -1.44 -2.73
N LYS A 47 9.61 -2.14 -1.90
CA LYS A 47 9.11 -3.34 -1.23
C LYS A 47 8.15 -2.96 -0.12
N TYR A 48 7.23 -3.85 0.25
CA TYR A 48 6.27 -3.56 1.31
C TYR A 48 6.94 -3.24 2.65
N GLY A 49 8.00 -3.97 3.03
CA GLY A 49 8.74 -3.67 4.27
C GLY A 49 9.45 -2.32 4.24
N GLU A 50 9.95 -1.90 3.07
CA GLU A 50 10.58 -0.58 2.90
C GLU A 50 9.55 0.54 2.96
N LEU A 51 8.35 0.31 2.41
CA LEU A 51 7.23 1.22 2.47
C LEU A 51 6.72 1.39 3.91
N GLU A 52 6.50 0.29 4.63
CA GLU A 52 6.04 0.31 6.02
C GLU A 52 7.06 0.97 6.97
N GLU A 53 8.34 0.76 6.72
CA GLU A 53 9.41 1.46 7.45
C GLU A 53 9.40 2.96 7.13
N ALA A 54 9.30 3.33 5.85
CA ALA A 54 9.20 4.73 5.43
C ALA A 54 7.96 5.44 5.96
N MET A 55 6.85 4.73 6.17
CA MET A 55 5.64 5.27 6.79
C MET A 55 5.87 5.72 8.23
N ASN A 56 6.60 4.92 9.01
CA ASN A 56 6.80 5.11 10.45
C ASN A 56 8.07 5.88 10.81
N ASN A 57 9.11 5.82 9.96
CA ASN A 57 10.40 6.45 10.20
C ASN A 57 10.64 7.66 9.29
N PRO A 58 10.62 8.89 9.83
CA PRO A 58 10.92 10.10 9.06
C PRO A 58 12.34 10.14 8.48
N ASN A 59 13.29 9.39 9.06
CA ASN A 59 14.69 9.33 8.61
C ASN A 59 14.95 8.16 7.66
N SER A 60 13.90 7.48 7.20
CA SER A 60 14.04 6.40 6.22
C SER A 60 14.68 6.92 4.92
N PRO A 61 15.61 6.17 4.30
CA PRO A 61 16.12 6.50 2.97
C PRO A 61 15.01 6.53 1.91
N ASN A 62 13.90 5.83 2.14
CA ASN A 62 12.76 5.74 1.23
C ASN A 62 11.64 6.74 1.58
N ARG A 63 11.82 7.60 2.60
CA ARG A 63 10.79 8.55 3.07
C ARG A 63 10.34 9.50 1.97
N GLU A 64 11.28 10.05 1.21
CA GLU A 64 10.98 11.01 0.14
C GLU A 64 10.08 10.39 -0.93
N LYS A 65 10.43 9.18 -1.40
CA LYS A 65 9.65 8.44 -2.39
C LYS A 65 8.25 8.09 -1.87
N TYR A 66 8.14 7.68 -0.61
CA TYR A 66 6.85 7.45 0.04
C TYR A 66 5.98 8.71 0.07
N GLU A 67 6.53 9.85 0.48
CA GLU A 67 5.78 11.11 0.58
C GLU A 67 5.33 11.62 -0.80
N GLU A 68 6.16 11.46 -1.83
CA GLU A 68 5.78 11.79 -3.21
C GLU A 68 4.55 11.00 -3.66
N ILE A 69 4.62 9.66 -3.53
CA ILE A 69 3.50 8.77 -3.89
C ILE A 69 2.26 9.11 -3.06
N ARG A 70 2.41 9.30 -1.75
CA ARG A 70 1.31 9.63 -0.84
C ARG A 70 0.64 10.92 -1.25
N LYS A 71 1.41 11.99 -1.45
CA LYS A 71 0.90 13.31 -1.82
C LYS A 71 0.09 13.28 -3.11
N LEU A 72 0.57 12.55 -4.12
CA LEU A 72 -0.16 12.39 -5.39
C LEU A 72 -1.48 11.64 -5.22
N ASN A 73 -1.58 10.73 -4.24
CA ASN A 73 -2.76 9.89 -4.02
C ASN A 73 -3.73 10.40 -2.94
N LEU A 74 -3.46 11.52 -2.26
CA LEU A 74 -4.33 12.06 -1.20
C LEU A 74 -5.78 12.29 -1.67
N HIS A 75 -5.98 12.65 -2.94
CA HIS A 75 -7.30 12.83 -3.54
C HIS A 75 -8.17 11.56 -3.56
N LYS A 76 -7.58 10.37 -3.38
CA LYS A 76 -8.31 9.09 -3.27
C LYS A 76 -8.82 8.82 -1.84
N MET A 77 -8.25 9.52 -0.86
CA MET A 77 -8.55 9.36 0.57
C MET A 77 -9.40 10.52 1.10
N GLU A 78 -9.16 11.73 0.59
CA GLU A 78 -9.90 12.93 0.97
C GLU A 78 -11.22 13.03 0.20
N PRO A 79 -12.26 13.62 0.80
CA PRO A 79 -13.49 13.93 0.09
C PRO A 79 -13.22 14.78 -1.15
N ILE A 80 -14.04 14.59 -2.19
CA ILE A 80 -13.97 15.38 -3.43
C ILE A 80 -13.99 16.88 -3.06
N PRO A 81 -13.00 17.67 -3.50
CA PRO A 81 -12.94 19.08 -3.15
C PRO A 81 -14.15 19.83 -3.72
N VAL A 82 -14.89 20.52 -2.85
CA VAL A 82 -16.09 21.27 -3.23
C VAL A 82 -15.78 22.77 -3.22
N CYS A 83 -16.03 23.42 -4.36
CA CYS A 83 -15.99 24.88 -4.45
C CYS A 83 -17.17 25.49 -3.68
N LYS A 84 -16.89 26.26 -2.63
CA LYS A 84 -17.90 27.00 -1.87
C LYS A 84 -18.01 28.41 -2.43
N ILE A 85 -19.12 28.71 -3.09
CA ILE A 85 -19.40 30.05 -3.64
C ILE A 85 -20.04 30.90 -2.53
N PRO A 86 -19.47 32.06 -2.14
CA PRO A 86 -20.06 32.94 -1.15
C PRO A 86 -21.39 33.53 -1.66
N LYS A 87 -22.33 33.77 -0.75
CA LYS A 87 -23.60 34.44 -1.03
C LYS A 87 -23.44 35.95 -1.15
#